data_AF-A0A7V4ZCU2-F1
#
_entry.id   AF-A0A7V4ZCU2-F1
#
_cell.length_a   1.000
_cell.length_b   1.000
_cell.length_c   1.000
_cell.angle_alpha   90.00
_cell.angle_beta   90.00
_cell.angle_gamma   90.00
#
_symmetry.space_group_name_H-M   'P 1'
#
loop_
_entity.id
_entity.type
_entity.pdbx_description
1 polymer ?
#
loop_
_entity_poly.entity_id
_entity_poly.type
_entity_poly.pdbx_seq_one_letter_code
_entity_poly.pdbx_strand_id
1 'polypeptide(L)'
;MTRRRSVWLLLALVLALAAFLRFYRIGAQSLWNDEGTSAALALRDLAAITRDAAHDIHPPLYYWLLHFWVRLWGTGELALRSLSALLGVAVVALVFLIGDSLFGAGVGLLAAFLSAISPFQVYYSQETRMYMLLAAVVCLGTYALVRYVWAEASHRG
;
A
#
# COMPACT_ATOMS: atom_id res chain seq x y z
N MET A 1 9.97 29.71 2.48
CA MET A 1 8.67 29.15 2.06
C MET A 1 8.71 28.38 0.73
N THR A 2 9.53 28.80 -0.25
CA THR A 2 9.67 28.16 -1.57
C THR A 2 10.14 26.69 -1.50
N ARG A 3 11.21 26.40 -0.73
CA ARG A 3 11.76 25.03 -0.61
C ARG A 3 10.73 23.99 -0.14
N ARG A 4 9.90 24.33 0.86
CA ARG A 4 8.86 23.42 1.38
C ARG A 4 7.77 23.18 0.34
N ARG A 5 7.34 24.22 -0.40
CA ARG A 5 6.37 24.07 -1.50
C ARG A 5 6.92 23.17 -2.62
N SER A 6 8.17 23.34 -3.01
CA SER A 6 8.81 22.51 -4.03
C SER A 6 8.85 21.03 -3.64
N VAL A 7 9.16 20.69 -2.39
CA VAL A 7 9.16 19.30 -1.91
C VAL A 7 7.77 18.67 -2.03
N TRP A 8 6.72 19.36 -1.57
CA TRP A 8 5.35 18.84 -1.66
C TRP A 8 4.86 18.69 -3.10
N LEU A 9 5.24 19.61 -4.00
CA LEU A 9 4.94 19.49 -5.42
C LEU A 9 5.64 18.28 -6.04
N LEU A 10 6.93 18.08 -5.75
CA LEU A 10 7.68 16.91 -6.23
C LEU A 10 7.09 15.61 -5.68
N LEU A 11 6.74 15.57 -4.39
CA LEU A 11 6.08 14.41 -3.80
C LEU A 11 4.73 14.14 -4.48
N ALA A 12 3.92 15.16 -4.74
CA ALA A 12 2.65 15.00 -5.44
C ALA A 12 2.84 14.43 -6.85
N LEU A 13 3.87 14.87 -7.57
CA LEU A 13 4.24 14.30 -8.88
C LEU A 13 4.68 12.83 -8.77
N VAL A 14 5.47 12.48 -7.77
CA VAL A 14 5.88 11.09 -7.50
C VAL A 14 4.68 10.21 -7.16
N LEU A 15 3.74 10.69 -6.34
CA LEU A 15 2.52 9.97 -6.00
C LEU A 15 1.57 9.84 -7.21
N ALA A 16 1.48 10.87 -8.05
CA ALA A 16 0.73 10.80 -9.31
C ALA A 16 1.33 9.75 -10.27
N LEU A 17 2.67 9.71 -10.39
CA LEU A 17 3.36 8.67 -11.15
C LEU A 17 3.12 7.27 -10.55
N ALA A 18 3.21 7.13 -9.23
CA ALA A 18 2.96 5.87 -8.54
C ALA A 18 1.53 5.37 -8.79
N ALA A 19 0.54 6.25 -8.70
CA ALA A 19 -0.86 5.95 -8.99
C ALA A 19 -1.03 5.57 -10.46
N PHE A 20 -0.49 6.36 -11.38
CA PHE A 20 -0.55 6.05 -12.81
C PHE A 20 0.00 4.64 -13.10
N LEU A 21 1.20 4.31 -12.64
CA LEU A 21 1.81 3.01 -12.88
C LEU A 21 1.02 1.85 -12.27
N ARG A 22 0.42 2.05 -11.09
CA ARG A 22 -0.36 1.00 -10.39
C ARG A 22 -1.75 0.81 -11.00
N PHE A 23 -2.37 1.84 -11.55
CA PHE A 23 -3.68 1.74 -12.19
C PHE A 23 -3.61 1.50 -13.71
N TYR A 24 -2.45 1.72 -14.33
CA TYR A 24 -2.27 1.49 -15.76
C TYR A 24 -2.56 0.03 -16.12
N ARG A 25 -3.61 -0.17 -16.93
CA ARG A 25 -4.07 -1.49 -17.39
C ARG A 25 -4.38 -2.50 -16.27
N ILE A 26 -4.72 -2.04 -15.08
CA ILE A 26 -4.96 -2.89 -13.89
C ILE A 26 -6.05 -3.96 -14.10
N GLY A 27 -7.05 -3.70 -14.95
CA GLY A 27 -8.11 -4.65 -15.31
C GLY A 27 -7.88 -5.40 -16.62
N ALA A 28 -6.70 -5.31 -17.25
CA ALA A 28 -6.47 -5.85 -18.59
C ALA A 28 -6.24 -7.37 -18.62
N GLN A 29 -5.89 -7.97 -17.48
CA GLN A 29 -5.69 -9.41 -17.32
C GLN A 29 -6.77 -9.98 -16.40
N SER A 30 -7.26 -11.18 -16.70
CA SER A 30 -8.14 -11.94 -15.80
C SER A 30 -7.43 -12.26 -14.48
N LEU A 31 -8.22 -12.54 -13.44
CA LEU A 31 -7.69 -13.00 -12.15
C LEU A 31 -7.02 -14.38 -12.33
N TRP A 32 -5.83 -14.54 -11.76
CA TRP A 32 -5.23 -15.87 -11.60
C TRP A 32 -5.79 -16.55 -10.36
N ASN A 33 -5.38 -17.81 -10.11
CA ASN A 33 -6.00 -18.68 -9.12
C ASN A 33 -6.09 -18.06 -7.70
N ASP A 34 -4.99 -17.47 -7.24
CA ASP A 34 -4.90 -16.90 -5.89
C ASP A 34 -5.74 -15.62 -5.73
N GLU A 35 -5.82 -14.80 -6.78
CA GLU A 35 -6.72 -13.65 -6.82
C GLU A 35 -8.19 -14.09 -6.83
N GLY A 36 -8.53 -15.11 -7.62
CA GLY A 36 -9.87 -15.67 -7.68
C GLY A 36 -10.32 -16.21 -6.31
N THR A 37 -9.42 -16.87 -5.59
CA THR A 37 -9.65 -17.35 -4.22
C THR A 37 -9.90 -16.18 -3.26
N SER A 38 -9.08 -15.13 -3.34
CA SER A 38 -9.24 -13.91 -2.53
C SER A 38 -10.57 -13.21 -2.80
N ALA A 39 -10.97 -13.12 -4.07
CA ALA A 39 -12.24 -12.53 -4.49
C ALA A 39 -13.44 -13.36 -4.02
N ALA A 40 -13.39 -14.69 -4.15
CA ALA A 40 -14.44 -15.58 -3.68
C ALA A 40 -14.61 -15.51 -2.15
N LEU A 41 -13.50 -15.47 -1.41
CA LEU A 41 -13.50 -15.35 0.04
C LEU A 41 -14.13 -14.02 0.51
N ALA A 42 -13.84 -12.91 -0.17
CA ALA A 42 -14.39 -11.59 0.15
C ALA A 42 -15.93 -11.51 0.06
N LEU A 43 -16.56 -12.39 -0.71
CA LEU A 43 -18.03 -12.46 -0.84
C LEU A 43 -18.71 -13.21 0.31
N ARG A 44 -17.96 -13.98 1.11
CA ARG A 44 -18.49 -14.71 2.27
C ARG A 44 -18.75 -13.75 3.45
N ASP A 45 -19.45 -14.23 4.48
CA ASP A 45 -19.59 -13.48 5.73
C ASP A 45 -18.26 -13.40 6.50
N LEU A 46 -18.12 -12.39 7.37
CA LEU A 46 -16.87 -12.14 8.10
C LEU A 46 -16.47 -13.31 9.00
N ALA A 47 -17.42 -14.05 9.56
CA ALA A 47 -17.12 -15.20 10.42
C ALA A 47 -16.56 -16.36 9.60
N ALA A 48 -17.11 -16.62 8.41
CA ALA A 48 -16.55 -17.57 7.46
C ALA A 48 -15.15 -17.16 7.01
N ILE A 49 -14.93 -15.90 6.64
CA ILE A 49 -13.60 -15.38 6.28
C ILE A 49 -12.59 -15.65 7.40
N THR A 50 -12.98 -15.37 8.65
CA THR A 50 -12.11 -15.54 9.82
C THR A 50 -11.78 -17.02 10.07
N ARG A 51 -12.78 -17.91 9.96
CA ARG A 51 -12.58 -19.35 10.12
C ARG A 51 -11.68 -19.92 9.04
N ASP A 52 -11.92 -19.56 7.78
CA ASP A 52 -11.12 -20.05 6.66
C ASP A 52 -9.67 -19.54 6.74
N ALA A 53 -9.49 -18.26 7.05
CA ALA A 53 -8.17 -17.66 7.22
C ALA A 53 -7.39 -18.26 8.40
N ALA A 54 -8.07 -18.78 9.43
CA ALA A 54 -7.42 -19.48 10.54
C ALA A 54 -6.80 -20.83 10.12
N HIS A 55 -7.23 -21.38 8.97
CA HIS A 55 -6.67 -22.58 8.36
C HIS A 55 -5.77 -22.29 7.15
N ASP A 56 -5.60 -21.01 6.79
CA ASP A 56 -4.73 -20.53 5.72
C ASP A 56 -3.42 -19.94 6.31
N ILE A 57 -2.42 -19.74 5.47
CA ILE A 57 -1.16 -19.07 5.83
C ILE A 57 -1.30 -17.54 5.90
N HIS A 58 -2.43 -16.98 5.47
CA HIS A 58 -2.66 -15.54 5.33
C HIS A 58 -3.60 -14.99 6.42
N PRO A 59 -3.17 -13.97 7.20
CA PRO A 59 -4.03 -13.32 8.18
C PRO A 59 -5.29 -12.68 7.55
N PRO A 60 -6.42 -12.62 8.28
CA PRO A 60 -7.73 -12.29 7.70
C PRO A 60 -7.90 -10.81 7.30
N LEU A 61 -7.02 -9.91 7.76
CA LEU A 61 -7.22 -8.47 7.64
C LEU A 61 -7.42 -8.02 6.20
N TYR A 62 -6.64 -8.55 5.26
CA TYR A 62 -6.79 -8.20 3.84
C TYR A 62 -8.17 -8.60 3.31
N TYR A 63 -8.62 -9.82 3.64
CA TYR A 63 -9.91 -10.33 3.18
C TYR A 63 -11.08 -9.57 3.81
N TRP A 64 -10.98 -9.14 5.07
CA TRP A 64 -11.99 -8.27 5.68
C TRP A 64 -12.06 -6.90 4.98
N LEU A 65 -10.92 -6.29 4.67
CA LEU A 65 -10.91 -5.03 3.93
C LEU A 65 -11.51 -5.21 2.54
N LEU A 66 -11.13 -6.28 1.82
CA LEU A 66 -11.65 -6.60 0.50
C LEU A 66 -13.17 -6.88 0.53
N HIS A 67 -13.67 -7.55 1.57
CA HIS A 67 -15.10 -7.80 1.79
C HIS A 67 -15.91 -6.50 1.80
N PHE A 68 -15.48 -5.48 2.55
CA PHE A 68 -16.16 -4.18 2.51
C PHE A 68 -15.92 -3.45 1.19
N TRP A 69 -14.71 -3.54 0.63
CA TRP A 69 -14.34 -2.87 -0.60
C TRP A 69 -15.21 -3.30 -1.80
N VAL A 70 -15.40 -4.60 -1.99
CA VAL A 70 -16.22 -5.18 -3.07
C VAL A 70 -17.67 -4.73 -2.99
N ARG A 71 -18.21 -4.49 -1.79
CA ARG A 71 -19.59 -3.99 -1.63
C ARG A 71 -19.76 -2.55 -2.10
N LEU A 72 -18.67 -1.77 -2.09
CA LEU A 72 -18.69 -0.37 -2.51
C LEU A 72 -18.38 -0.22 -4.00
N TRP A 73 -17.44 -1.01 -4.52
CA TRP A 73 -16.86 -0.81 -5.86
C TRP A 73 -17.17 -1.94 -6.84
N GLY A 74 -17.76 -3.05 -6.39
CA GLY A 74 -18.09 -4.23 -7.19
C GLY A 74 -16.98 -5.30 -7.23
N THR A 75 -17.22 -6.33 -8.04
CA THR A 75 -16.37 -7.54 -8.15
C THR A 75 -15.52 -7.60 -9.42
N GLY A 76 -15.52 -6.55 -10.25
CA GLY A 76 -14.67 -6.49 -11.43
C GLY A 76 -13.18 -6.43 -11.07
N GLU A 77 -12.31 -6.81 -12.00
CA GLU A 77 -10.85 -6.89 -11.80
C GLU A 77 -10.26 -5.55 -11.34
N LEU A 78 -10.73 -4.46 -11.94
CA LEU A 78 -10.32 -3.11 -11.53
C LEU A 78 -10.74 -2.80 -10.09
N ALA A 79 -11.98 -3.14 -9.71
CA ALA A 79 -12.48 -2.89 -8.35
C ALA A 79 -11.69 -3.69 -7.32
N LEU A 80 -11.47 -4.98 -7.58
CA LEU A 80 -10.73 -5.88 -6.69
C LEU A 80 -9.27 -5.44 -6.51
N ARG A 81 -8.56 -5.18 -7.61
CA ARG A 81 -7.14 -4.78 -7.57
C ARG A 81 -6.93 -3.34 -7.08
N SER A 82 -7.93 -2.47 -7.19
CA SER A 82 -7.81 -1.07 -6.75
C SER A 82 -7.49 -0.92 -5.27
N LEU A 83 -7.94 -1.84 -4.40
CA LEU A 83 -7.57 -1.83 -2.98
C LEU A 83 -6.05 -1.95 -2.81
N SER A 84 -5.44 -2.96 -3.44
CA SER A 84 -3.99 -3.18 -3.41
C SER A 84 -3.22 -2.04 -4.08
N ALA A 85 -3.76 -1.48 -5.17
CA ALA A 85 -3.15 -0.34 -5.85
C ALA A 85 -3.10 0.91 -4.96
N LEU A 86 -4.17 1.22 -4.25
CA LEU A 86 -4.21 2.33 -3.30
C LEU A 86 -3.26 2.12 -2.13
N LEU A 87 -3.22 0.91 -1.57
CA LEU A 87 -2.23 0.54 -0.55
C LEU A 87 -0.81 0.69 -1.08
N GLY A 88 -0.56 0.37 -2.34
CA GLY A 88 0.73 0.56 -2.97
C GLY A 88 1.14 2.02 -3.15
N VAL A 89 0.18 2.92 -3.43
CA VAL A 89 0.44 4.37 -3.42
C VAL A 89 0.73 4.86 -2.00
N ALA A 90 0.00 4.35 -1.01
CA ALA A 90 0.24 4.67 0.40
C ALA A 90 1.65 4.23 0.86
N VAL A 91 2.14 3.08 0.41
CA VAL A 91 3.52 2.62 0.66
C VAL A 91 4.53 3.65 0.14
N VAL A 92 4.36 4.19 -1.07
CA VAL A 92 5.27 5.22 -1.61
C VAL A 92 5.29 6.47 -0.74
N ALA A 93 4.13 6.91 -0.24
CA ALA A 93 4.05 8.04 0.68
C ALA A 93 4.73 7.74 2.03
N LEU A 94 4.57 6.54 2.58
CA LEU A 94 5.23 6.14 3.82
C LEU A 94 6.75 6.03 3.66
N VAL A 95 7.23 5.53 2.51
CA VAL A 95 8.67 5.50 2.19
C VAL A 95 9.26 6.91 2.14
N PHE A 96 8.54 7.89 1.56
CA PHE A 96 8.93 9.30 1.64
C PHE A 96 9.09 9.75 3.10
N LEU A 97 8.08 9.50 3.93
CA LEU A 97 8.06 9.94 5.32
C LEU A 97 9.18 9.32 6.17
N ILE A 98 9.49 8.05 5.94
CA ILE A 98 10.62 7.36 6.60
C ILE A 98 11.94 8.00 6.17
N GLY A 99 12.17 8.17 4.86
CA GLY A 99 13.40 8.75 4.35
C GLY A 99 13.60 10.21 4.77
N ASP A 100 12.54 11.00 4.79
CA ASP A 100 12.55 12.38 5.28
C ASP A 100 12.90 12.45 6.77
N SER A 101 12.34 11.54 7.58
CA SER A 101 12.62 11.50 9.02
C SER A 101 14.04 11.07 9.37
N LEU A 102 14.67 10.22 8.54
CA LEU A 102 16.01 9.70 8.81
C LEU A 102 17.13 10.56 8.20
N PHE A 103 16.91 11.08 6.99
CA PHE A 103 17.98 11.69 6.18
C PHE A 103 17.55 12.99 5.46
N GLY A 104 16.33 13.46 5.72
CA GLY A 104 15.77 14.69 5.15
C GLY A 104 15.11 14.51 3.78
N ALA A 105 14.37 15.55 3.38
CA ALA A 105 13.42 15.50 2.27
C ALA A 105 14.00 15.08 0.91
N GLY A 106 15.27 15.36 0.63
CA GLY A 106 15.91 14.95 -0.62
C GLY A 106 16.03 13.43 -0.73
N VAL A 107 16.45 12.78 0.35
CA VAL A 107 16.52 11.31 0.42
C VAL A 107 15.13 10.71 0.46
N GLY A 108 14.19 11.32 1.19
CA GLY A 108 12.78 10.92 1.17
C GLY A 108 12.18 10.92 -0.25
N LEU A 109 12.40 11.98 -1.02
CA LEU A 109 11.92 12.08 -2.41
C LEU A 109 12.56 11.02 -3.32
N LEU A 110 13.88 10.81 -3.20
CA LEU A 110 14.58 9.79 -3.97
C LEU A 110 14.05 8.39 -3.64
N ALA A 111 13.91 8.06 -2.35
CA ALA A 111 13.39 6.77 -1.91
C ALA A 111 11.95 6.54 -2.40
N ALA A 112 11.09 7.56 -2.31
CA ALA A 112 9.73 7.49 -2.82
C ALA A 112 9.69 7.31 -4.33
N PHE A 113 10.53 8.02 -5.08
CA PHE A 113 10.64 7.86 -6.53
C PHE A 113 11.06 6.44 -6.91
N LEU A 114 12.10 5.89 -6.27
CA LEU A 114 12.55 4.50 -6.49
C LEU A 114 11.45 3.49 -6.14
N SER A 115 10.70 3.72 -5.06
CA SER A 115 9.54 2.91 -4.67
C SER A 115 8.39 3.01 -5.68
N ALA A 116 8.17 4.19 -6.26
CA ALA A 116 7.10 4.43 -7.23
C ALA A 116 7.31 3.62 -8.52
N ILE A 117 8.55 3.56 -9.01
CA ILE A 117 8.93 2.90 -10.27
C ILE A 117 9.39 1.44 -10.11
N SER A 118 9.46 0.93 -8.88
CA SER A 118 9.90 -0.45 -8.61
C SER A 118 8.97 -1.46 -9.30
N PRO A 119 9.47 -2.29 -10.24
CA PRO A 119 8.63 -3.24 -10.96
C PRO A 119 7.91 -4.22 -10.05
N PHE A 120 8.58 -4.69 -8.99
CA PHE A 120 7.98 -5.60 -8.01
C PHE A 120 6.84 -4.94 -7.23
N GLN A 121 7.01 -3.69 -6.79
CA GLN A 121 5.92 -3.00 -6.09
C GLN A 121 4.75 -2.71 -7.01
N VAL A 122 5.00 -2.36 -8.28
CA VAL A 122 3.93 -2.17 -9.26
C VAL A 122 3.19 -3.49 -9.51
N TYR A 123 3.92 -4.60 -9.71
CA TYR A 123 3.36 -5.94 -9.88
C TYR A 123 2.43 -6.31 -8.71
N TYR A 124 2.93 -6.27 -7.47
CA TYR A 124 2.13 -6.64 -6.30
C TYR A 124 1.01 -5.65 -5.98
N SER A 125 1.10 -4.41 -6.46
CA SER A 125 0.01 -3.42 -6.38
C SER A 125 -1.15 -3.74 -7.32
N GLN A 126 -0.91 -4.53 -8.38
CA GLN A 126 -1.93 -4.96 -9.34
C GLN A 126 -2.48 -6.35 -9.05
N GLU A 127 -2.22 -6.92 -7.88
CA GLU A 127 -2.80 -8.19 -7.47
C GLU A 127 -3.85 -7.99 -6.37
N THR A 128 -4.95 -8.72 -6.46
CA THR A 128 -5.98 -8.86 -5.40
C THR A 128 -5.45 -9.74 -4.26
N ARG A 129 -4.31 -9.35 -3.68
CA ARG A 129 -3.55 -10.08 -2.66
C ARG A 129 -3.02 -9.13 -1.58
N MET A 130 -2.65 -9.70 -0.44
CA MET A 130 -2.27 -8.99 0.79
C MET A 130 -0.87 -8.31 0.76
N TYR A 131 -0.08 -8.50 -0.29
CA TYR A 131 1.33 -8.06 -0.31
C TYR A 131 1.48 -6.54 -0.05
N MET A 132 0.67 -5.70 -0.69
CA MET A 132 0.74 -4.26 -0.45
C MET A 132 0.15 -3.83 0.89
N LEU A 133 -0.77 -4.59 1.47
CA LEU A 133 -1.23 -4.36 2.84
C LEU A 133 -0.10 -4.64 3.84
N LEU A 134 0.60 -5.77 3.67
CA LEU A 134 1.76 -6.12 4.48
C LEU A 134 2.83 -5.02 4.40
N ALA A 135 3.18 -4.60 3.18
CA ALA A 135 4.14 -3.51 2.97
C ALA A 135 3.67 -2.20 3.65
N ALA A 136 2.40 -1.83 3.51
CA ALA A 136 1.84 -0.63 4.13
C ALA A 136 1.93 -0.67 5.66
N VAL A 137 1.54 -1.78 6.29
CA VAL A 137 1.58 -1.94 7.75
C VAL A 137 3.02 -1.96 8.27
N VAL A 138 3.94 -2.62 7.57
CA VAL A 138 5.37 -2.63 7.92
C VAL A 138 5.98 -1.24 7.80
N CYS A 139 5.69 -0.50 6.71
CA CYS A 139 6.16 0.86 6.54
C CYS A 139 5.56 1.80 7.60
N LEU A 140 4.28 1.67 7.92
CA LEU A 140 3.63 2.47 8.95
C LEU A 140 4.23 2.19 10.34
N GLY A 141 4.44 0.92 10.68
CA GLY A 141 5.11 0.52 11.93
C GLY A 141 6.54 1.04 12.01
N THR A 142 7.30 0.92 10.92
CA THR A 142 8.67 1.46 10.81
C THR A 142 8.67 2.98 10.99
N TYR A 143 7.75 3.69 10.33
CA TYR A 143 7.62 5.13 10.48
C TYR A 143 7.30 5.53 11.92
N ALA A 144 6.34 4.85 12.56
CA ALA A 144 6.00 5.09 13.96
C ALA A 144 7.19 4.85 14.90
N LEU A 145 7.94 3.77 14.70
CA LEU A 145 9.15 3.45 15.47
C LEU A 145 10.21 4.54 15.30
N VAL A 146 10.51 4.95 14.07
CA VAL A 146 11.46 6.04 13.77
C VAL A 146 11.03 7.31 14.51
N ARG A 147 9.76 7.69 14.42
CA ARG A 147 9.23 8.89 15.08
C ARG A 147 9.33 8.81 16.62
N TYR A 148 9.07 7.64 17.19
CA TYR A 148 9.19 7.41 18.64
C TYR A 148 10.63 7.58 19.13
N VAL A 149 11.59 6.91 18.47
CA VAL A 149 13.01 6.95 18.84
C VAL A 149 13.56 8.38 18.74
N TRP A 150 13.23 9.12 17.68
CA TRP A 150 13.69 10.49 17.51
C TRP A 150 13.05 11.47 18.49
N ALA A 151 11.79 11.28 18.87
CA ALA A 151 11.16 12.09 19.92
C ALA A 151 11.88 11.88 21.26
N GLU A 152 12.20 10.63 21.62
CA GLU A 152 12.87 10.32 22.88
C GLU A 152 14.30 10.89 22.94
N ALA A 153 15.06 10.83 21.84
CA ALA A 153 16.38 11.44 21.75
C ALA A 153 16.36 12.97 21.98
N SER A 154 15.31 13.66 21.51
CA SER A 154 15.19 15.11 21.67
C SER A 154 14.82 15.57 23.09
N HIS A 155 14.31 14.68 23.94
CA HIS A 155 13.97 14.98 25.34
C HIS A 155 15.11 14.73 26.34
N ARG A 156 16.19 14.05 25.92
CA ARG A 156 17.33 13.70 26.78
C ARG A 156 18.54 14.64 26.63
N GLY A 157 18.47 15.65 25.75
CA GLY A 157 19.50 16.69 25.56
C GLY A 157 19.00 18.04 26.05
#